data_AF-R5VPD3-F1
#
_entry.id   AF-R5VPD3-F1
#
_cell.length_a   1.000
_cell.length_b   1.000
_cell.length_c   1.000
_cell.angle_alpha   90.00
_cell.angle_beta   90.00
_cell.angle_gamma   90.00
#
_symmetry.space_group_name_H-M   'P 1'
#
loop_
_entity.id
_entity.type
_entity.pdbx_description
1 polymer ?
#
loop_
_entity_poly.entity_id
_entity_poly.type
_entity_poly.pdbx_seq_one_letter_code
_entity_poly.pdbx_strand_id
1 'polypeptide(L)'
;MNRQVVSFLSLFGLVLVLSVYYILLPTNLFINVPSTDKEVGTIINPSQDVYFETLFYELDAKHQEVIDENLAIVVSSEVSNQQKEVALNAILSEKEIISLENTLVGLIKEEGYSNVYVEYLDNCIKVVVKAEEVTNEQAAAIFTIVFENSETNLIPELEIIS
;
A
#
# COMPACT_ATOMS: atom_id res chain seq x y z
N MET A 1 48.52 20.94 -12.67
CA MET A 1 47.44 20.55 -11.76
C MET A 1 47.80 19.19 -11.17
N ASN A 2 48.00 19.11 -9.85
CA ASN A 2 48.47 17.88 -9.23
C ASN A 2 47.33 16.85 -9.28
N ARG A 3 47.52 15.76 -10.05
CA ARG A 3 46.49 14.72 -10.26
C ARG A 3 46.00 14.12 -8.93
N GLN A 4 46.85 14.12 -7.91
CA GLN A 4 46.50 13.70 -6.56
C GLN A 4 45.43 14.59 -5.92
N VAL A 5 45.48 15.91 -6.15
CA VAL A 5 44.50 16.86 -5.59
C VAL A 5 43.14 16.70 -6.25
N VAL A 6 43.10 16.37 -7.55
CA VAL A 6 41.85 16.11 -8.28
C VAL A 6 41.18 14.83 -7.79
N SER A 7 41.95 13.77 -7.58
CA SER A 7 41.43 12.52 -7.00
C SER A 7 40.94 12.70 -5.56
N PHE A 8 41.64 13.50 -4.76
CA PHE A 8 41.25 13.78 -3.38
C PHE A 8 39.95 14.58 -3.30
N LEU A 9 39.77 15.57 -4.19
CA LEU A 9 38.57 16.38 -4.24
C LEU A 9 37.35 15.56 -4.69
N SER A 10 37.54 14.62 -5.63
CA SER A 10 36.49 13.69 -6.06
C SER A 10 36.06 12.74 -4.92
N LEU A 11 37.02 12.16 -4.20
CA LEU A 11 36.75 11.29 -3.06
C LEU A 11 36.00 12.06 -1.94
N PHE A 12 36.44 13.28 -1.64
CA PHE A 12 35.81 14.11 -0.62
C PHE A 12 34.38 14.51 -0.99
N GLY A 13 34.14 14.84 -2.26
CA GLY A 13 32.79 15.14 -2.76
C GLY A 13 31.83 13.95 -2.62
N LEU A 14 32.30 12.74 -2.95
CA LEU A 14 31.51 11.52 -2.82
C LEU A 14 31.12 11.23 -1.36
N VAL A 15 32.04 11.42 -0.41
CA VAL A 15 31.77 11.26 1.03
C VAL A 15 30.72 12.26 1.53
N LEU A 16 30.76 13.50 1.02
CA LEU A 16 29.81 14.55 1.42
C LEU A 16 28.39 14.25 0.90
N VAL A 17 28.26 13.74 -0.32
CA VAL A 17 26.96 13.31 -0.87
C VAL A 17 26.38 12.15 -0.06
N LEU A 18 27.21 11.15 0.28
CA LEU A 18 26.80 10.04 1.14
C LEU A 18 26.37 10.52 2.54
N SER A 19 27.09 11.45 3.16
CA SER A 19 26.75 11.92 4.52
C SER A 19 25.41 12.66 4.58
N VAL A 20 25.11 13.51 3.59
CA VAL A 20 23.82 14.20 3.50
C VAL A 20 22.69 13.22 3.20
N TYR A 21 22.94 12.23 2.35
CA TYR A 21 21.99 11.15 2.08
C TYR A 21 21.61 10.39 3.37
N TYR A 22 22.58 10.09 4.23
CA TYR A 22 22.31 9.43 5.52
C TYR A 22 21.57 10.31 6.54
N ILE A 23 21.63 11.64 6.44
CA ILE A 23 20.88 12.56 7.33
C ILE A 23 19.44 12.73 6.86
N LEU A 24 19.21 12.74 5.54
CA LEU A 24 17.88 12.89 4.93
C LEU A 24 17.07 11.58 4.91
N LEU A 25 17.74 10.43 5.03
CA LEU A 25 17.05 9.17 5.30
C LEU A 25 16.46 9.24 6.73
N PRO A 26 15.15 8.99 6.90
CA PRO A 26 14.56 8.84 8.23
C PRO A 26 15.31 7.72 8.96
N THR A 27 15.93 8.05 10.08
CA THR A 27 16.81 7.16 10.88
C THR A 27 16.04 6.10 11.68
N ASN A 28 14.87 5.68 11.20
CA ASN A 28 14.01 4.72 11.88
C ASN A 28 14.34 3.25 11.52
N LEU A 29 15.61 2.96 11.22
CA LEU A 29 16.12 1.62 10.88
C LEU A 29 17.16 1.12 11.91
N PHE A 30 17.06 1.57 13.16
CA PHE A 30 17.75 0.89 14.25
C PHE A 30 16.93 -0.34 14.68
N ILE A 31 17.12 -1.45 13.96
CA ILE A 31 16.82 -2.79 14.47
C ILE A 31 17.72 -2.99 15.69
N ASN A 32 17.17 -2.77 16.88
CA ASN A 32 17.80 -3.20 18.11
C ASN A 32 17.61 -4.72 18.20
N VAL A 33 18.62 -5.49 17.81
CA VAL A 33 18.62 -6.96 18.03
C VAL A 33 18.85 -7.19 19.53
N PRO A 34 17.85 -7.61 20.32
CA PRO A 34 18.09 -8.02 21.69
C PRO A 34 18.49 -9.48 21.64
N SER A 35 19.78 -9.75 21.81
CA SER A 35 20.22 -11.06 22.26
C SER A 35 19.69 -11.28 23.68
N THR A 36 18.82 -12.27 23.92
CA THR A 36 18.79 -13.18 25.10
C THR A 36 17.49 -14.01 25.09
N ASP A 37 17.67 -15.33 25.26
CA ASP A 37 16.62 -16.32 25.51
C ASP A 37 15.70 -15.96 26.70
N LYS A 38 14.37 -16.01 26.48
CA LYS A 38 13.29 -16.55 27.34
C LYS A 38 11.97 -15.74 27.26
N GLU A 39 10.93 -16.45 26.81
CA GLU A 39 9.51 -16.44 27.18
C GLU A 39 8.68 -15.13 27.28
N VAL A 40 7.60 -15.15 26.48
CA VAL A 40 6.25 -14.62 26.73
C VAL A 40 6.10 -13.12 26.96
N GLY A 41 5.75 -12.44 25.87
CA GLY A 41 5.13 -11.13 25.87
C GLY A 41 4.83 -10.73 24.44
N THR A 42 3.55 -10.57 24.10
CA THR A 42 3.12 -10.08 22.79
C THR A 42 3.84 -8.77 22.49
N ILE A 43 4.78 -8.80 21.53
CA ILE A 43 5.30 -7.60 20.91
C ILE A 43 4.17 -7.11 19.99
N ILE A 44 3.24 -6.35 20.56
CA ILE A 44 2.37 -5.49 19.77
C ILE A 44 3.32 -4.43 19.22
N ASN A 45 3.49 -4.36 17.90
CA ASN A 45 4.33 -3.37 17.25
C ASN A 45 3.41 -2.21 16.84
N PRO A 46 3.08 -1.26 17.75
CA PRO A 46 1.97 -0.32 17.58
C PRO A 46 2.10 0.57 16.35
N SER A 47 3.29 0.73 15.78
CA SER A 47 3.51 1.53 14.57
C SER A 47 2.93 0.89 13.30
N GLN A 48 2.88 -0.44 13.22
CA GLN A 48 2.41 -1.14 12.02
C GLN A 48 0.89 -1.20 11.97
N ASP A 49 0.25 -1.46 13.12
CA ASP A 49 -1.21 -1.49 13.18
C ASP A 49 -1.76 -0.08 12.93
N VAL A 50 -1.11 0.96 13.46
CA VAL A 50 -1.41 2.36 13.12
C VAL A 50 -1.20 2.63 11.63
N TYR A 51 -0.19 2.04 10.98
CA TYR A 51 0.00 2.17 9.53
C TYR A 51 -1.15 1.56 8.72
N PHE A 52 -1.59 0.34 9.07
CA PHE A 52 -2.77 -0.26 8.44
C PHE A 52 -4.04 0.55 8.72
N GLU A 53 -4.24 1.03 9.94
CA GLU A 53 -5.36 1.92 10.28
C GLU A 53 -5.36 3.20 9.42
N THR A 54 -4.19 3.81 9.20
CA THR A 54 -4.07 4.96 8.30
C THR A 54 -4.39 4.60 6.85
N LEU A 55 -3.92 3.46 6.34
CA LEU A 55 -4.23 3.01 4.99
C LEU A 55 -5.72 2.76 4.81
N PHE A 56 -6.37 2.08 5.77
CA PHE A 56 -7.82 1.83 5.72
C PHE A 56 -8.60 3.14 5.76
N TYR A 57 -8.20 4.08 6.62
CA TYR A 57 -8.85 5.39 6.69
C TYR A 57 -8.70 6.19 5.40
N GLU A 58 -7.50 6.20 4.79
CA GLU A 58 -7.25 6.89 3.53
C GLU A 58 -8.04 6.26 2.37
N LEU A 59 -8.12 4.93 2.31
CA LEU A 59 -8.90 4.21 1.31
C LEU A 59 -10.40 4.49 1.45
N ASP A 60 -10.94 4.36 2.66
CA ASP A 60 -12.35 4.67 2.94
C ASP A 60 -12.68 6.13 2.60
N ALA A 61 -11.78 7.06 2.92
CA ALA A 61 -11.94 8.47 2.60
C ALA A 61 -11.97 8.70 1.08
N LYS A 62 -11.08 8.05 0.32
CA LYS A 62 -11.01 8.13 -1.15
C LYS A 62 -12.30 7.61 -1.79
N HIS A 63 -12.78 6.45 -1.37
CA HIS A 63 -14.05 5.91 -1.87
C HIS A 63 -15.23 6.84 -1.55
N GLN A 64 -15.27 7.37 -0.34
CA GLN A 64 -16.34 8.26 0.08
C GLN A 64 -16.32 9.58 -0.69
N GLU A 65 -15.14 10.13 -0.98
CA GLU A 65 -14.97 11.33 -1.81
C GLU A 65 -15.56 11.11 -3.20
N VAL A 66 -15.19 10.02 -3.89
CA VAL A 66 -15.72 9.69 -5.22
C VAL A 66 -17.24 9.52 -5.19
N ILE A 67 -17.78 8.85 -4.17
CA ILE A 67 -19.22 8.66 -4.01
C ILE A 67 -19.93 9.99 -3.78
N ASP A 68 -19.42 10.85 -2.89
CA ASP A 68 -20.05 12.12 -2.53
C ASP A 68 -20.04 13.12 -3.69
N GLU A 69 -18.94 13.21 -4.42
CA GLU A 69 -18.82 14.06 -5.61
C GLU A 69 -19.85 13.66 -6.68
N ASN A 70 -19.94 12.37 -6.99
CA ASN A 70 -20.90 11.87 -7.97
C ASN A 70 -22.34 11.97 -7.47
N LEU A 71 -22.57 11.77 -6.17
CA LEU A 71 -23.89 11.90 -5.56
C LEU A 71 -24.39 13.36 -5.66
N ALA A 72 -23.51 14.34 -5.44
CA ALA A 72 -23.82 15.76 -5.62
C ALA A 72 -24.30 16.08 -7.05
N ILE A 73 -23.70 15.43 -8.07
CA ILE A 73 -24.15 15.54 -9.47
C ILE A 73 -25.54 14.91 -9.64
N VAL A 74 -25.77 13.70 -9.12
CA VAL A 74 -27.06 13.00 -9.26
C VAL A 74 -28.21 13.82 -8.66
N VAL A 75 -28.00 14.41 -7.49
CA VAL A 75 -29.03 15.19 -6.77
C VAL A 75 -29.21 16.62 -7.31
N SER A 76 -28.24 17.15 -8.05
CA SER A 76 -28.32 18.49 -8.61
C SER A 76 -29.49 18.63 -9.59
N SER A 77 -30.24 19.72 -9.47
CA SER A 77 -31.33 20.06 -10.40
C SER A 77 -30.85 20.71 -11.70
N GLU A 78 -29.55 21.06 -11.79
CA GLU A 78 -28.99 21.86 -12.88
C GLU A 78 -28.27 21.02 -13.95
N VAL A 79 -28.04 19.74 -13.70
CA VAL A 79 -27.38 18.82 -14.64
C VAL A 79 -28.38 17.98 -15.43
N SER A 80 -27.98 17.62 -16.64
CA SER A 80 -28.77 16.81 -17.56
C SER A 80 -28.94 15.36 -17.08
N ASN A 81 -29.98 14.68 -17.56
CA ASN A 81 -30.20 13.26 -17.25
C ASN A 81 -29.03 12.37 -17.69
N GLN A 82 -28.34 12.69 -18.80
CA GLN A 82 -27.15 11.96 -19.24
C GLN A 82 -25.99 12.09 -18.25
N GLN A 83 -25.75 13.30 -17.72
CA GLN A 83 -24.71 13.50 -16.71
C GLN A 83 -25.03 12.79 -15.40
N LYS A 84 -26.31 12.75 -15.01
CA LYS A 84 -26.76 11.97 -13.85
C LYS A 84 -26.56 10.47 -14.05
N GLU A 85 -26.82 9.96 -15.24
CA GLU A 85 -26.58 8.55 -15.58
C GLU A 85 -25.10 8.20 -15.51
N VAL A 86 -24.21 9.05 -16.05
CA VAL A 86 -22.76 8.87 -15.94
C VAL A 86 -22.30 8.87 -14.48
N ALA A 87 -22.77 9.82 -13.67
CA ALA A 87 -22.43 9.89 -12.25
C ALA A 87 -22.99 8.69 -11.46
N LEU A 88 -24.19 8.21 -11.79
CA LEU A 88 -24.75 7.00 -11.18
C LEU A 88 -23.92 5.76 -11.53
N ASN A 89 -23.51 5.62 -12.79
CA ASN A 89 -22.65 4.51 -13.21
C ASN A 89 -21.29 4.56 -12.51
N ALA A 90 -20.69 5.75 -12.35
CA ALA A 90 -19.45 5.91 -11.59
C ALA A 90 -19.61 5.43 -10.13
N ILE A 91 -20.72 5.78 -9.46
CA ILE A 91 -21.01 5.30 -8.09
C ILE A 91 -21.16 3.78 -8.05
N LEU A 92 -21.82 3.19 -9.06
CA LEU A 92 -22.00 1.73 -9.12
C LEU A 92 -20.67 1.01 -9.32
N SER A 93 -19.83 1.49 -10.24
CA SER A 93 -18.49 0.95 -10.46
C SER A 93 -17.62 1.09 -9.21
N GLU A 94 -17.68 2.21 -8.50
CA GLU A 94 -16.93 2.41 -7.25
C GLU A 94 -17.35 1.39 -6.18
N LYS A 95 -18.65 1.15 -6.03
CA LYS A 95 -19.17 0.14 -5.08
C LYS A 95 -18.79 -1.29 -5.45
N GLU A 96 -18.70 -1.58 -6.74
CA GLU A 96 -18.25 -2.87 -7.24
C GLU A 96 -16.76 -3.08 -6.91
N ILE A 97 -15.92 -2.06 -7.10
CA ILE A 97 -14.50 -2.09 -6.70
C ILE A 97 -14.37 -2.36 -5.20
N ILE A 98 -15.09 -1.62 -4.35
CA ILE A 98 -15.08 -1.83 -2.88
C ILE A 98 -15.47 -3.27 -2.53
N SER A 99 -16.44 -3.85 -3.23
CA SER A 99 -16.86 -5.24 -3.00
C SER A 99 -15.77 -6.24 -3.40
N LEU A 100 -15.09 -6.00 -4.51
CA LEU A 100 -13.97 -6.83 -4.98
C LEU A 100 -12.79 -6.76 -4.02
N GLU A 101 -12.42 -5.56 -3.56
CA GLU A 101 -11.36 -5.36 -2.55
C GLU A 101 -11.65 -6.13 -1.27
N ASN A 102 -12.87 -5.99 -0.73
CA ASN A 102 -13.28 -6.72 0.47
C ASN A 102 -13.27 -8.23 0.27
N THR A 103 -13.66 -8.71 -0.91
CA THR A 103 -13.60 -10.13 -1.26
C THR A 103 -12.17 -10.63 -1.28
N LEU A 104 -11.26 -9.91 -1.95
CA LEU A 104 -9.84 -10.23 -2.00
C LEU A 104 -9.19 -10.21 -0.61
N VAL A 105 -9.50 -9.19 0.21
CA VAL A 105 -9.05 -9.11 1.61
C VAL A 105 -9.52 -10.35 2.39
N GLY A 106 -10.77 -10.77 2.20
CA GLY A 106 -11.32 -11.97 2.82
C GLY A 106 -10.55 -13.24 2.42
N LEU A 107 -10.40 -13.46 1.12
CA LEU A 107 -9.69 -14.63 0.57
C LEU A 107 -8.24 -14.70 1.03
N ILE A 108 -7.52 -13.57 1.05
CA ILE A 108 -6.14 -13.54 1.52
C ILE A 108 -6.09 -13.77 3.04
N LYS A 109 -7.04 -13.23 3.83
CA LYS A 109 -7.09 -13.52 5.28
C LYS A 109 -7.33 -15.01 5.59
N GLU A 110 -8.05 -15.73 4.72
CA GLU A 110 -8.24 -17.18 4.86
C GLU A 110 -6.91 -17.97 4.75
N GLU A 111 -5.92 -17.44 4.05
CA GLU A 111 -4.55 -18.00 3.98
C GLU A 111 -3.76 -17.84 5.29
N GLY A 112 -4.31 -17.15 6.29
CA GLY A 112 -3.73 -17.04 7.63
C GLY A 112 -3.06 -15.70 7.96
N TYR A 113 -3.24 -14.67 7.12
CA TYR A 113 -2.68 -13.35 7.37
C TYR A 113 -3.55 -12.52 8.30
N SER A 114 -2.90 -11.85 9.26
CA SER A 114 -3.60 -11.09 10.32
C SER A 114 -4.19 -9.77 9.81
N ASN A 115 -3.41 -9.00 9.06
CA ASN A 115 -3.83 -7.77 8.40
C ASN A 115 -3.53 -7.84 6.90
N VAL A 116 -4.52 -7.48 6.11
CA VAL A 116 -4.46 -7.45 4.66
C VAL A 116 -5.17 -6.19 4.20
N TYR A 117 -4.55 -5.49 3.27
CA TYR A 117 -5.06 -4.32 2.58
C TYR A 117 -5.00 -4.58 1.08
N VAL A 118 -6.06 -4.25 0.38
CA VAL A 118 -6.14 -4.35 -1.09
C VAL A 118 -6.74 -3.06 -1.60
N GLU A 119 -6.10 -2.44 -2.59
CA GLU A 119 -6.58 -1.24 -3.26
C GLU A 119 -6.44 -1.40 -4.77
N TYR A 120 -7.52 -1.12 -5.49
CA TYR A 120 -7.49 -0.98 -6.94
C TYR A 120 -6.98 0.40 -7.33
N LEU A 121 -5.88 0.41 -8.08
CA LEU A 121 -5.34 1.60 -8.74
C LEU A 121 -5.58 1.49 -10.25
N ASP A 122 -5.47 2.61 -10.94
CA ASP A 122 -5.72 2.68 -12.39
C ASP A 122 -4.84 1.72 -13.23
N ASN A 123 -3.67 1.34 -12.70
CA ASN A 123 -2.66 0.58 -13.44
C ASN A 123 -2.19 -0.72 -12.74
N CYS A 124 -2.52 -0.91 -11.47
CA CYS A 124 -2.16 -2.11 -10.71
C CYS A 124 -3.13 -2.33 -9.54
N ILE A 125 -3.10 -3.53 -8.96
CA ILE A 125 -3.83 -3.84 -7.72
C ILE A 125 -2.79 -3.88 -6.60
N LYS A 126 -2.82 -2.89 -5.71
CA LYS A 126 -1.90 -2.83 -4.57
C LYS A 126 -2.41 -3.76 -3.47
N VAL A 127 -1.56 -4.69 -3.03
CA VAL A 127 -1.86 -5.65 -1.97
C VAL A 127 -0.78 -5.52 -0.90
N VAL A 128 -1.20 -5.23 0.33
CA VAL A 128 -0.28 -5.10 1.48
C VAL A 128 -0.66 -6.13 2.53
N VAL A 129 0.30 -6.95 2.93
CA VAL A 129 0.08 -8.07 3.86
C VAL A 129 1.02 -7.96 5.06
N LYS A 130 0.46 -8.16 6.26
CA LYS A 130 1.24 -8.24 7.50
C LYS A 130 1.74 -9.67 7.72
N ALA A 131 3.05 -9.87 7.59
CA ALA A 131 3.73 -11.15 7.79
C ALA A 131 5.22 -10.94 8.10
N GLU A 132 5.78 -11.74 9.02
CA GLU A 132 7.21 -11.69 9.35
C GLU A 132 8.08 -12.15 8.16
N GLU A 133 7.67 -13.23 7.50
CA GLU A 133 8.27 -13.74 6.28
C GLU A 133 7.17 -14.29 5.36
N VAL A 134 7.34 -14.10 4.05
CA VAL A 134 6.49 -14.67 3.01
C VAL A 134 7.40 -15.42 2.04
N THR A 135 7.13 -16.71 1.83
CA THR A 135 7.86 -17.51 0.85
C THR A 135 7.41 -17.16 -0.57
N ASN A 136 8.24 -17.47 -1.57
CA ASN A 136 7.85 -17.30 -2.98
C ASN A 136 6.57 -18.06 -3.34
N GLU A 137 6.32 -19.21 -2.69
CA GLU A 137 5.12 -20.02 -2.89
C GLU A 137 3.88 -19.31 -2.34
N GLN A 138 3.99 -18.70 -1.15
CA GLN A 138 2.93 -17.90 -0.55
C GLN A 138 2.64 -16.61 -1.35
N ALA A 139 3.69 -15.92 -1.82
CA ALA A 139 3.52 -14.76 -2.69
C ALA A 139 2.84 -15.14 -4.01
N ALA A 140 3.22 -16.28 -4.62
CA ALA A 140 2.58 -16.79 -5.82
C ALA A 140 1.10 -17.12 -5.58
N ALA A 141 0.76 -17.72 -4.43
CA ALA A 141 -0.63 -18.00 -4.07
C ALA A 141 -1.47 -16.71 -3.96
N ILE A 142 -0.95 -15.67 -3.31
CA ILE A 142 -1.61 -14.36 -3.24
C ILE A 142 -1.83 -13.80 -4.65
N PHE A 143 -0.81 -13.87 -5.52
CA PHE A 143 -0.93 -13.41 -6.90
C PHE A 143 -1.98 -14.20 -7.68
N THR A 144 -2.07 -15.51 -7.50
CA THR A 144 -3.12 -16.34 -8.12
C THR A 144 -4.50 -15.95 -7.63
N ILE A 145 -4.70 -15.78 -6.31
CA ILE A 145 -5.98 -15.37 -5.74
C ILE A 145 -6.42 -14.03 -6.35
N VAL A 146 -5.52 -13.04 -6.36
CA VAL A 146 -5.85 -11.71 -6.90
C VAL A 146 -6.12 -11.78 -8.39
N PHE A 147 -5.30 -12.52 -9.15
CA PHE A 147 -5.48 -12.63 -10.60
C PHE A 147 -6.79 -13.35 -10.98
N GLU A 148 -7.17 -14.41 -10.28
CA GLU A 148 -8.38 -15.18 -10.57
C GLU A 148 -9.67 -14.46 -10.16
N ASN A 149 -9.60 -13.63 -9.11
CA ASN A 149 -10.76 -12.95 -8.55
C ASN A 149 -10.82 -11.46 -8.91
N SER A 150 -9.82 -10.93 -9.62
CA SER A 150 -9.88 -9.60 -10.22
C SER A 150 -10.57 -9.64 -11.58
N GLU A 151 -11.48 -8.72 -11.83
CA GLU A 151 -12.14 -8.61 -13.14
C GLU A 151 -11.27 -7.93 -14.21
N THR A 152 -10.10 -7.43 -13.82
CA THR A 152 -9.26 -6.54 -14.62
C THR A 152 -7.95 -7.22 -15.01
N ASN A 153 -7.43 -6.95 -16.21
CA ASN A 153 -6.06 -7.35 -16.63
C ASN A 153 -4.94 -6.59 -15.89
N LEU A 154 -5.21 -6.08 -14.68
CA LEU A 154 -4.26 -5.31 -13.88
C LEU A 154 -3.28 -6.25 -13.20
N ILE A 155 -2.04 -5.79 -13.08
CA ILE A 155 -0.98 -6.59 -12.46
C ILE A 155 -1.04 -6.34 -10.94
N PRO A 156 -1.08 -7.40 -10.12
CA PRO A 156 -0.99 -7.25 -8.67
C PRO A 156 0.43 -6.83 -8.23
N GLU A 157 0.51 -5.89 -7.30
CA GLU A 157 1.74 -5.48 -6.62
C GLU A 157 1.64 -5.87 -5.14
N LEU A 158 2.54 -6.75 -4.68
CA LEU A 158 2.55 -7.22 -3.29
C LEU A 158 3.62 -6.49 -2.47
N GLU A 159 3.19 -5.88 -1.37
CA GLU A 159 4.03 -5.28 -0.34
C GLU A 159 3.88 -6.07 0.97
N ILE A 160 5.00 -6.41 1.59
CA ILE A 160 5.02 -7.23 2.82
C ILE A 160 5.54 -6.36 3.95
N ILE A 161 4.78 -6.33 5.05
CA ILE A 161 5.15 -5.59 6.26
C ILE A 161 5.29 -6.60 7.39
N SER A 162 6.53 -6.76 7.87
CA SER A 162 6.86 -7.45 9.12
C SER A 162 6.59 -6.57 10.32
#